data_AF-A0A8S3BHW6-F1
#
_entry.id   AF-A0A8S3BHW6-F1
#
_cell.length_a   1.000
_cell.length_b   1.000
_cell.length_c   1.000
_cell.angle_alpha   90.00
_cell.angle_beta   90.00
_cell.angle_gamma   90.00
#
_symmetry.space_group_name_H-M   'P 1'
#
loop_
_entity.id
_entity.type
_entity.pdbx_description
1 polymer ?
#
loop_
_entity_poly.entity_id
_entity_poly.type
_entity_poly.pdbx_seq_one_letter_code
_entity_poly.pdbx_strand_id
1 'polypeptide(L)'
;MTTRLLNHWLSFPKVSLKRLNNTKSYINLGTEMKLLNDKKQFEKALAIFDQHGINNITTLSNFAITQVLKACAHMRDIQRGKIIHNLIASETKNDIYVSSTLIHMYVHCGDMASAQSLLDSTKTKTPSMYGIMMKGYIKNKQANKANDLFNEIENPNDVNVTILFNACAQLKTKEALDLVKKISKQIPKSF
;
A
#
# COMPACT_ATOMS: atom_id res chain seq x y z
N MET A 1 18.09 -9.82 17.44
CA MET A 1 16.60 -9.79 17.35
C MET A 1 16.04 -10.38 16.04
N THR A 2 16.90 -10.71 15.06
CA THR A 2 16.55 -11.24 13.73
C THR A 2 16.20 -12.74 13.71
N THR A 3 16.72 -13.53 14.64
CA THR A 3 16.53 -15.00 14.68
C THR A 3 15.11 -15.43 15.03
N ARG A 4 14.40 -14.66 15.86
CA ARG A 4 13.05 -15.02 16.33
C ARG A 4 11.97 -14.87 15.25
N LEU A 5 12.13 -13.89 14.35
CA LEU A 5 11.22 -13.65 13.23
C LEU A 5 11.47 -14.63 12.07
N LEU A 6 12.74 -14.97 11.80
CA LEU A 6 13.12 -16.04 10.87
C LEU A 6 12.54 -17.40 11.29
N ASN A 7 12.58 -17.72 12.57
CA ASN A 7 12.07 -18.99 13.10
C ASN A 7 10.54 -19.12 13.01
N HIS A 8 9.78 -18.02 13.17
CA HIS A 8 8.33 -18.01 12.96
C HIS A 8 7.95 -18.19 11.48
N TRP A 9 8.88 -17.97 10.55
CA TRP A 9 8.61 -18.07 9.12
C TRP A 9 8.90 -19.47 8.55
N LEU A 10 9.80 -20.20 9.19
CA LEU A 10 10.11 -21.60 8.86
C LEU A 10 8.94 -22.56 9.13
N SER A 11 7.88 -22.13 9.82
CA SER A 11 6.70 -22.93 10.12
C SER A 11 5.61 -22.92 9.03
N PHE A 12 5.79 -22.15 7.94
CA PHE A 12 4.82 -22.15 6.84
C PHE A 12 5.05 -23.33 5.87
N PRO A 13 3.98 -23.95 5.32
CA PRO A 13 4.11 -25.07 4.39
C PRO A 13 4.84 -24.64 3.10
N LYS A 14 5.99 -25.25 2.81
CA LYS A 14 6.72 -25.03 1.55
C LYS A 14 6.03 -25.77 0.40
N VAL A 15 5.46 -25.04 -0.55
CA VAL A 15 5.02 -25.61 -1.83
C VAL A 15 6.26 -26.00 -2.65
N SER A 16 6.41 -27.28 -2.94
CA SER A 16 7.55 -27.84 -3.68
C SER A 16 7.43 -27.61 -5.18
N LEU A 17 8.29 -26.75 -5.76
CA LEU A 17 8.54 -26.71 -7.20
C LEU A 17 10.05 -26.68 -7.48
N LYS A 18 10.45 -27.41 -8.53
CA LYS A 18 11.82 -27.74 -8.90
C LYS A 18 12.73 -26.50 -9.02
N ARG A 19 13.90 -26.64 -8.39
CA ARG A 19 15.06 -25.75 -8.38
C ARG A 19 15.51 -25.41 -9.81
N LEU A 20 15.44 -24.13 -10.20
CA LEU A 20 16.18 -23.61 -11.35
C LEU A 20 17.31 -22.71 -10.85
N ASN A 21 18.54 -23.24 -10.94
CA ASN A 21 19.76 -22.47 -10.75
C ASN A 21 19.96 -21.55 -11.97
N ASN A 22 20.08 -20.24 -11.78
CA ASN A 22 21.18 -19.48 -12.39
C ASN A 22 21.27 -18.05 -11.85
N THR A 23 22.51 -17.61 -11.66
CA THR A 23 23.00 -16.35 -11.05
C THR A 23 22.68 -15.05 -11.82
N LYS A 24 21.60 -15.02 -12.63
CA LYS A 24 21.04 -13.80 -13.27
C LYS A 24 19.81 -13.23 -12.51
N SER A 25 19.58 -13.70 -11.29
CA SER A 25 18.25 -13.74 -10.64
C SER A 25 17.74 -12.44 -9.98
N TYR A 26 18.58 -11.46 -9.66
CA TYR A 26 18.14 -10.32 -8.83
C TYR A 26 17.46 -9.18 -9.63
N ILE A 27 17.84 -8.99 -10.90
CA ILE A 27 17.15 -8.05 -11.81
C ILE A 27 15.84 -8.65 -12.35
N ASN A 28 15.66 -9.98 -12.27
CA ASN A 28 14.48 -10.66 -12.78
C ASN A 28 13.31 -10.71 -11.78
N LEU A 29 13.58 -10.84 -10.48
CA LEU A 29 12.52 -11.09 -9.49
C LEU A 29 11.44 -10.02 -9.51
N GLY A 30 11.81 -8.73 -9.46
CA GLY A 30 10.83 -7.64 -9.50
C GLY A 30 9.98 -7.66 -10.78
N THR A 31 10.60 -7.95 -11.92
CA THR A 31 9.91 -8.01 -13.23
C THR A 31 8.96 -9.21 -13.30
N GLU A 32 9.41 -10.38 -12.86
CA GLU A 32 8.60 -11.59 -12.80
C GLU A 32 7.40 -11.42 -11.86
N MET A 33 7.63 -10.84 -10.68
CA MET A 33 6.55 -10.49 -9.76
C MET A 33 5.58 -9.49 -10.36
N LYS A 34 6.07 -8.48 -11.10
CA LYS A 34 5.20 -7.53 -11.82
C LYS A 34 4.32 -8.29 -12.84
N LEU A 35 4.92 -9.15 -13.66
CA LEU A 35 4.17 -9.93 -14.67
C LEU A 35 3.10 -10.82 -14.03
N LEU A 36 3.39 -11.44 -12.89
CA LEU A 36 2.41 -12.26 -12.16
C LEU A 36 1.31 -11.40 -11.54
N ASN A 37 1.65 -10.26 -10.94
CA ASN A 37 0.68 -9.30 -10.41
C ASN A 37 -0.26 -8.77 -11.50
N ASP A 38 0.27 -8.40 -12.67
CA ASP A 38 -0.52 -7.92 -13.82
C ASP A 38 -1.51 -9.00 -14.30
N LYS A 39 -1.11 -10.27 -14.24
CA LYS A 39 -1.96 -11.44 -14.52
C LYS A 39 -2.87 -11.83 -13.36
N LYS A 40 -2.89 -11.07 -12.26
CA LYS A 40 -3.63 -11.34 -11.02
C LYS A 40 -3.26 -12.67 -10.35
N GLN A 41 -2.06 -13.20 -10.63
CA GLN A 41 -1.53 -14.43 -10.05
C GLN A 41 -0.73 -14.11 -8.76
N PHE A 42 -1.39 -13.46 -7.81
CA PHE A 42 -0.74 -12.91 -6.61
C PHE A 42 -0.12 -14.00 -5.72
N GLU A 43 -0.78 -15.15 -5.59
CA GLU A 43 -0.24 -16.29 -4.83
C GLU A 43 1.08 -16.79 -5.42
N LYS A 44 1.18 -16.88 -6.75
CA LYS A 44 2.43 -17.25 -7.42
C LYS A 44 3.51 -16.19 -7.25
N ALA A 45 3.14 -14.91 -7.32
CA ALA A 45 4.08 -13.82 -7.06
C ALA A 45 4.68 -13.92 -5.66
N LEU A 46 3.84 -14.21 -4.66
CA LEU A 46 4.28 -14.44 -3.28
C LEU A 46 5.15 -15.71 -3.17
N ALA A 47 4.76 -16.81 -3.81
CA ALA A 47 5.55 -18.05 -3.78
C ALA A 47 6.97 -17.86 -4.33
N ILE A 48 7.13 -17.11 -5.44
CA ILE A 48 8.47 -16.84 -6.00
C ILE A 48 9.28 -15.92 -5.07
N PHE A 49 8.62 -14.93 -4.45
CA PHE A 49 9.27 -14.09 -3.43
C PHE A 49 9.72 -14.91 -2.21
N ASP A 50 8.89 -15.83 -1.74
CA ASP A 50 9.19 -16.68 -0.58
C ASP A 50 10.39 -17.60 -0.87
N GLN A 51 10.53 -18.05 -2.12
CA GLN A 51 11.66 -18.89 -2.55
C GLN A 51 12.97 -18.11 -2.73
N HIS A 52 12.92 -16.90 -3.29
CA HIS A 52 14.12 -16.21 -3.80
C HIS A 52 14.38 -14.83 -3.20
N GLY A 53 13.34 -14.15 -2.70
CA GLY A 53 13.38 -12.76 -2.27
C GLY A 53 13.59 -12.58 -0.76
N ILE A 54 12.99 -13.44 0.06
CA ILE A 54 12.94 -13.20 1.52
C ILE A 54 14.32 -13.16 2.19
N ASN A 55 15.24 -14.05 1.80
CA ASN A 55 16.58 -14.13 2.39
C ASN A 55 17.48 -12.94 2.00
N ASN A 56 17.12 -12.20 0.95
CA ASN A 56 17.91 -11.12 0.38
C ASN A 56 17.11 -9.82 0.31
N ILE A 57 16.06 -9.67 1.13
CA ILE A 57 15.09 -8.58 1.01
C ILE A 57 15.72 -7.19 1.09
N THR A 58 16.75 -7.04 1.93
CA THR A 58 17.51 -5.78 2.11
C THR A 58 18.35 -5.41 0.90
N THR A 59 18.59 -6.35 -0.01
CA THR A 59 19.30 -6.12 -1.28
C THR A 59 18.35 -6.01 -2.47
N LEU A 60 17.05 -6.22 -2.28
CA LEU A 60 16.07 -6.08 -3.35
C LEU A 60 15.88 -4.61 -3.71
N SER A 61 15.63 -4.36 -4.99
CA SER A 61 15.26 -3.03 -5.43
C SER A 61 13.90 -2.61 -4.83
N ASN A 62 13.75 -1.30 -4.59
CA ASN A 62 12.47 -0.71 -4.17
C ASN A 62 11.32 -1.11 -5.09
N PHE A 63 11.60 -1.24 -6.39
CA PHE A 63 10.64 -1.77 -7.36
C PHE A 63 10.17 -3.19 -7.02
N ALA A 64 11.07 -4.14 -6.76
CA ALA A 64 10.69 -5.51 -6.38
C ALA A 64 9.91 -5.54 -5.05
N ILE A 65 10.34 -4.73 -4.08
CA ILE A 65 9.63 -4.52 -2.80
C ILE A 65 8.19 -4.06 -3.06
N THR A 66 7.97 -3.09 -3.96
CA THR A 66 6.59 -2.66 -4.27
C THR A 66 5.75 -3.77 -4.89
N GLN A 67 6.34 -4.67 -5.68
CA GLN A 67 5.57 -5.78 -6.27
C GLN A 67 5.14 -6.80 -5.22
N VAL A 68 5.99 -7.16 -4.27
CA VAL A 68 5.61 -8.09 -3.19
C VAL A 68 4.56 -7.49 -2.29
N LEU A 69 4.66 -6.20 -1.96
CA LEU A 69 3.67 -5.51 -1.13
C LEU A 69 2.30 -5.40 -1.82
N LYS A 70 2.26 -5.17 -3.14
CA LYS A 70 1.01 -5.24 -3.92
C LYS A 70 0.38 -6.63 -3.86
N ALA A 71 1.18 -7.69 -4.02
CA ALA A 71 0.68 -9.05 -3.90
C ALA A 71 0.13 -9.33 -2.49
N CYS A 72 0.82 -8.87 -1.44
CA CYS A 72 0.33 -8.96 -0.05
C CYS A 72 -1.01 -8.23 0.13
N ALA A 73 -1.16 -7.02 -0.43
CA ALA A 73 -2.39 -6.23 -0.36
C ALA A 73 -3.59 -6.95 -0.99
N HIS A 74 -3.38 -7.58 -2.14
CA HIS A 74 -4.42 -8.34 -2.86
C HIS A 74 -4.77 -9.65 -2.14
N MET A 75 -3.78 -10.35 -1.58
CA MET A 75 -3.98 -11.58 -0.82
C MET A 75 -4.41 -11.35 0.64
N ARG A 76 -4.52 -10.09 1.07
CA ARG A 76 -4.77 -9.71 2.48
C ARG A 76 -3.75 -10.29 3.46
N ASP A 77 -2.52 -10.52 3.00
CA ASP A 77 -1.46 -11.12 3.82
C ASP A 77 -0.75 -10.04 4.67
N ILE A 78 -1.41 -9.66 5.76
CA ILE A 78 -0.90 -8.66 6.69
C ILE A 78 0.38 -9.11 7.39
N GLN A 79 0.54 -10.41 7.63
CA GLN A 79 1.69 -10.94 8.37
C GLN A 79 2.96 -10.80 7.54
N ARG A 80 2.92 -11.23 6.27
CA ARG A 80 4.05 -11.02 5.34
C ARG A 80 4.32 -9.53 5.14
N GLY A 81 3.27 -8.72 4.99
CA GLY A 81 3.39 -7.26 4.86
C GLY A 81 4.13 -6.59 6.05
N LYS A 82 3.79 -6.97 7.28
CA LYS A 82 4.46 -6.46 8.51
C LYS A 82 5.92 -6.91 8.60
N ILE A 83 6.20 -8.16 8.25
CA ILE A 83 7.57 -8.68 8.23
C ILE A 83 8.41 -7.91 7.22
N ILE A 84 7.91 -7.73 6.00
CA ILE A 84 8.58 -6.94 4.96
C ILE A 84 8.84 -5.53 5.47
N HIS A 85 7.80 -4.82 5.97
CA HIS A 85 7.95 -3.46 6.49
C HIS A 85 9.05 -3.36 7.55
N ASN A 86 9.07 -4.27 8.52
CA ASN A 86 10.09 -4.28 9.57
C ASN A 86 11.50 -4.49 9.03
N LEU A 87 11.66 -5.32 7.98
CA LEU A 87 12.95 -5.60 7.36
C LEU A 87 13.46 -4.44 6.50
N ILE A 88 12.57 -3.57 6.01
CA ILE A 88 12.91 -2.44 5.12
C ILE A 88 12.69 -1.07 5.80
N ALA A 89 12.57 -1.04 7.14
CA ALA A 89 12.14 0.15 7.89
C ALA A 89 13.10 1.36 7.74
N SER A 90 14.37 1.11 7.38
CA SER A 90 15.34 2.16 7.03
C SER A 90 15.08 2.77 5.66
N GLU A 91 14.67 1.95 4.69
CA GLU A 91 14.46 2.30 3.29
C GLU A 91 13.10 2.98 3.09
N THR A 92 12.08 2.59 3.86
CA THR A 92 10.72 3.16 3.76
C THR A 92 10.73 4.68 3.87
N LYS A 93 11.53 5.23 4.78
CA LYS A 93 11.60 6.68 5.05
C LYS A 93 12.13 7.50 3.87
N ASN A 94 12.82 6.86 2.93
CA ASN A 94 13.53 7.54 1.84
C ASN A 94 12.88 7.34 0.47
N ASP A 95 11.94 6.41 0.32
CA ASP A 95 11.28 6.13 -0.96
C ASP A 95 9.75 6.31 -0.88
N ILE A 96 9.26 7.31 -1.61
CA ILE A 96 7.83 7.66 -1.66
C ILE A 96 6.97 6.53 -2.25
N TYR A 97 7.48 5.74 -3.18
CA TYR A 97 6.76 4.66 -3.82
C TYR A 97 6.62 3.45 -2.90
N VAL A 98 7.68 3.11 -2.16
CA VAL A 98 7.65 2.06 -1.14
C VAL A 98 6.70 2.45 -0.02
N SER A 99 6.80 3.67 0.52
CA SER A 99 5.90 4.17 1.56
C SER A 99 4.44 4.18 1.11
N SER A 100 4.15 4.70 -0.09
CA SER A 100 2.79 4.70 -0.64
C SER A 100 2.24 3.28 -0.81
N THR A 101 3.08 2.34 -1.27
CA THR A 101 2.67 0.94 -1.45
C THR A 101 2.45 0.22 -0.12
N LEU A 102 3.23 0.53 0.93
CA LEU A 102 3.02 0.02 2.28
C LEU A 102 1.71 0.53 2.89
N ILE A 103 1.43 1.83 2.77
CA ILE A 103 0.15 2.42 3.19
C ILE A 103 -0.99 1.71 2.48
N HIS A 104 -0.89 1.53 1.16
CA HIS A 104 -1.86 0.78 0.36
C HIS A 104 -2.06 -0.64 0.87
N MET A 105 -0.97 -1.36 1.17
CA MET A 105 -1.01 -2.72 1.72
C MET A 105 -1.73 -2.76 3.06
N TYR A 106 -1.39 -1.88 4.01
CA TYR A 106 -2.05 -1.82 5.32
C TYR A 106 -3.54 -1.51 5.22
N VAL A 107 -3.92 -0.49 4.43
CA VAL A 107 -5.34 -0.15 4.18
C VAL A 107 -6.09 -1.35 3.59
N HIS A 108 -5.48 -2.03 2.60
CA HIS A 108 -6.10 -3.20 1.99
C HIS A 108 -6.26 -4.34 2.99
N CYS A 109 -5.25 -4.60 3.82
CA CYS A 109 -5.31 -5.61 4.87
C CYS A 109 -6.22 -5.22 6.06
N GLY A 110 -6.77 -4.01 6.08
CA GLY A 110 -7.69 -3.54 7.11
C GLY A 110 -7.02 -2.96 8.35
N ASP A 111 -5.69 -2.90 8.39
CA ASP A 111 -4.92 -2.32 9.51
C ASP A 111 -4.76 -0.81 9.32
N MET A 112 -5.88 -0.09 9.47
CA MET A 112 -5.93 1.37 9.29
C MET A 112 -5.03 2.13 10.27
N ALA A 113 -4.81 1.58 11.47
CA ALA A 113 -3.97 2.20 12.49
C ALA A 113 -2.50 2.22 12.03
N SER A 114 -1.98 1.09 11.53
CA SER A 114 -0.63 1.03 10.96
C SER A 114 -0.49 1.89 9.71
N ALA A 115 -1.54 1.95 8.87
CA ALA A 115 -1.54 2.79 7.68
C ALA A 115 -1.46 4.29 8.04
N GLN A 116 -2.24 4.74 9.04
CA GLN A 116 -2.22 6.13 9.52
C GLN A 116 -0.87 6.46 10.15
N SER A 117 -0.35 5.61 11.04
CA SER A 117 0.96 5.82 11.66
C SER A 117 2.09 5.96 10.63
N LEU A 118 2.05 5.15 9.57
CA LEU A 118 3.01 5.26 8.47
C LEU A 118 2.82 6.56 7.68
N LEU A 119 1.59 6.96 7.36
CA LEU A 119 1.32 8.25 6.72
C LEU A 119 1.89 9.39 7.56
N ASP A 120 1.57 9.44 8.85
CA ASP A 120 1.96 10.50 9.78
C ASP A 120 3.49 10.65 9.84
N SER A 121 4.20 9.53 9.95
CA SER A 121 5.67 9.47 9.98
C SER A 121 6.37 9.73 8.64
N THR A 122 5.64 9.70 7.52
CA THR A 122 6.18 9.97 6.19
C THR A 122 6.47 11.47 6.04
N LYS A 123 7.72 11.83 5.74
CA LYS A 123 8.15 13.23 5.57
C LYS A 123 7.47 13.91 4.38
N THR A 124 7.50 13.26 3.22
CA THR A 124 6.92 13.78 1.97
C THR A 124 5.64 13.03 1.65
N LYS A 125 4.52 13.54 2.15
CA LYS A 125 3.19 12.98 1.87
C LYS A 125 2.74 13.43 0.48
N THR A 126 2.22 12.50 -0.31
CA THR A 126 1.70 12.81 -1.66
C THR A 126 0.17 12.78 -1.67
N PRO A 127 -0.50 13.50 -2.59
CA PRO A 127 -1.95 13.41 -2.73
C PRO A 127 -2.45 11.96 -2.96
N SER A 128 -1.62 11.12 -3.59
CA SER A 128 -1.91 9.68 -3.77
C SER A 128 -2.00 8.93 -2.43
N MET A 129 -1.09 9.17 -1.49
CA MET A 129 -1.10 8.54 -0.16
C MET A 129 -2.36 8.92 0.64
N TYR A 130 -2.74 10.20 0.61
CA TYR A 130 -4.00 10.64 1.22
C TYR A 130 -5.21 9.98 0.55
N GLY A 131 -5.22 9.89 -0.78
CA GLY A 131 -6.30 9.24 -1.52
C GLY A 131 -6.47 7.76 -1.14
N ILE A 132 -5.37 7.03 -0.91
CA ILE A 132 -5.41 5.65 -0.40
C ILE A 132 -6.09 5.59 0.98
N MET A 133 -5.67 6.46 1.91
CA MET A 133 -6.22 6.50 3.26
C MET A 133 -7.69 6.93 3.29
N MET A 134 -8.05 7.96 2.53
CA MET A 134 -9.43 8.43 2.37
C MET A 134 -10.35 7.30 1.86
N LYS A 135 -9.93 6.56 0.83
CA LYS A 135 -10.67 5.37 0.35
C LYS A 135 -10.84 4.32 1.45
N GLY A 136 -9.80 4.08 2.25
CA GLY A 136 -9.86 3.18 3.42
C GLY A 136 -10.91 3.62 4.44
N TYR A 137 -10.90 4.90 4.83
CA TYR A 137 -11.89 5.44 5.77
C TYR A 137 -13.31 5.40 5.22
N ILE A 138 -13.52 5.75 3.94
CA ILE A 138 -14.82 5.65 3.27
C ILE A 138 -15.30 4.19 3.27
N LYS A 139 -14.44 3.22 2.92
CA LYS A 139 -14.82 1.80 2.99
C LYS A 139 -15.30 1.38 4.38
N ASN A 140 -14.72 1.98 5.43
CA ASN A 140 -15.06 1.74 6.82
C ASN A 140 -16.19 2.66 7.36
N LYS A 141 -16.95 3.33 6.49
CA LYS A 141 -18.05 4.25 6.84
C LYS A 141 -17.63 5.45 7.71
N GLN A 142 -16.39 5.90 7.55
CA GLN A 142 -15.80 7.02 8.28
C GLN A 142 -15.55 8.22 7.36
N ALA A 143 -16.60 8.68 6.66
CA ALA A 143 -16.53 9.81 5.73
C ALA A 143 -15.96 11.09 6.35
N ASN A 144 -16.24 11.36 7.63
CA ASN A 144 -15.67 12.51 8.34
C ASN A 144 -14.14 12.48 8.38
N LYS A 145 -13.53 11.33 8.71
CA LYS A 145 -12.06 11.19 8.70
C LYS A 145 -11.45 11.33 7.31
N ALA A 146 -12.17 10.89 6.27
CA ALA A 146 -11.73 11.10 4.89
C ALA A 146 -11.75 12.60 4.52
N ASN A 147 -12.75 13.35 5.00
CA ASN A 147 -12.79 14.81 4.86
C ASN A 147 -11.69 15.51 5.66
N ASP A 148 -11.39 15.04 6.87
CA ASP A 148 -10.29 15.57 7.69
C ASP A 148 -8.95 15.42 6.97
N LEU A 149 -8.64 14.21 6.48
CA LEU A 149 -7.43 13.98 5.68
C LEU A 149 -7.38 14.82 4.41
N PHE A 150 -8.52 15.05 3.76
CA PHE A 150 -8.55 15.90 2.57
C PHE A 150 -8.17 17.35 2.89
N ASN A 151 -8.51 17.86 4.08
CA ASN A 151 -8.12 19.21 4.51
C ASN A 151 -6.62 19.37 4.75
N GLU A 152 -5.93 18.26 5.02
CA GLU A 152 -4.46 18.24 5.19
C GLU A 152 -3.70 18.27 3.85
N ILE A 153 -4.41 18.12 2.72
CA ILE A 153 -3.78 18.14 1.40
C ILE A 153 -3.62 19.59 0.95
N GLU A 154 -2.38 20.06 0.84
CA GLU A 154 -2.07 21.43 0.37
C GLU A 154 -2.56 21.66 -1.07
N ASN A 155 -2.34 20.69 -1.96
CA ASN A 155 -2.70 20.74 -3.37
C ASN A 155 -3.48 19.47 -3.79
N PRO A 156 -4.78 19.37 -3.49
CA PRO A 156 -5.58 18.22 -3.88
C PRO A 156 -5.74 18.16 -5.39
N ASN A 157 -5.70 16.95 -5.96
CA ASN A 157 -5.97 16.71 -7.39
C ASN A 157 -7.39 16.16 -7.60
N ASP A 158 -7.79 16.01 -8.87
CA ASP A 158 -9.12 15.50 -9.25
C ASP A 158 -9.45 14.13 -8.66
N VAL A 159 -8.44 13.27 -8.45
CA VAL A 159 -8.62 11.96 -7.82
C VAL A 159 -9.01 12.14 -6.36
N ASN A 160 -8.34 13.01 -5.61
CA ASN A 160 -8.70 13.31 -4.22
C ASN A 160 -10.11 13.89 -4.11
N VAL A 161 -10.46 14.82 -5.00
CA VAL A 161 -11.79 15.43 -5.07
C VAL A 161 -12.86 14.38 -5.36
N THR A 162 -12.61 13.49 -6.31
CA THR A 162 -13.52 12.38 -6.65
C THR A 162 -13.73 11.43 -5.47
N ILE A 163 -12.66 11.11 -4.74
CA ILE A 163 -12.74 10.27 -3.54
C ILE A 163 -13.59 10.96 -2.47
N LEU A 164 -13.37 12.25 -2.23
CA LEU A 164 -14.15 13.02 -1.26
C LEU A 164 -15.62 13.12 -1.66
N PHE A 165 -15.92 13.33 -2.94
CA PHE A 165 -17.29 13.33 -3.45
C PHE A 165 -18.01 12.00 -3.18
N ASN A 166 -17.33 10.86 -3.36
CA ASN A 166 -17.88 9.55 -3.02
C ASN A 166 -18.19 9.39 -1.51
N ALA A 167 -17.55 10.17 -0.64
CA ALA A 167 -17.85 10.18 0.78
C ALA A 167 -19.25 10.76 1.09
N CYS A 168 -19.79 11.62 0.21
CA CYS A 168 -21.14 12.20 0.37
C CYS A 168 -22.23 11.14 0.51
N ALA A 169 -22.06 9.98 -0.13
CA ALA A 169 -23.01 8.86 -0.05
C ALA A 169 -23.16 8.28 1.37
N GLN A 170 -22.30 8.67 2.31
CA GLN A 170 -22.29 8.21 3.70
C GLN A 170 -22.70 9.29 4.71
N LEU A 171 -22.90 10.52 4.24
CA LEU A 171 -23.22 11.67 5.07
C LEU A 171 -24.71 11.97 5.06
N LYS A 172 -25.18 12.71 6.06
CA LYS A 172 -26.53 13.26 6.03
C LYS A 172 -26.65 14.31 4.93
N THR A 173 -27.86 14.52 4.39
CA THR A 173 -28.10 15.43 3.27
C THR A 173 -27.48 16.81 3.46
N LYS A 174 -27.58 17.40 4.66
CA LYS A 174 -26.99 18.71 4.96
C LYS A 174 -25.46 18.70 4.88
N GLU A 175 -24.81 17.73 5.52
CA GLU A 175 -23.35 17.57 5.50
C GLU A 175 -22.83 17.27 4.09
N ALA A 176 -23.55 16.43 3.34
CA ALA A 176 -23.24 16.15 1.94
C ALA A 176 -23.33 17.41 1.07
N LEU A 177 -24.36 18.24 1.24
CA LEU A 177 -24.51 19.51 0.51
C LEU A 177 -23.39 20.49 0.84
N ASP A 178 -23.01 20.61 2.11
CA ASP A 178 -21.92 21.48 2.53
C ASP A 178 -20.57 20.99 1.97
N LEU A 179 -20.37 19.67 1.92
CA LEU A 179 -19.20 19.06 1.29
C LEU A 179 -19.14 19.31 -0.23
N VAL A 180 -20.26 19.16 -0.93
CA VAL A 180 -20.34 19.45 -2.39
C VAL A 180 -20.05 20.92 -2.67
N LYS A 181 -20.61 21.85 -1.90
CA LYS A 181 -20.33 23.29 -2.04
C LYS A 181 -18.86 23.63 -1.79
N LYS A 182 -18.20 22.93 -0.87
CA LYS A 182 -16.77 23.06 -0.62
C LYS A 182 -15.96 22.58 -1.83
N ILE A 183 -16.27 21.39 -2.34
CA ILE A 183 -15.64 20.82 -3.53
C ILE A 183 -15.78 21.77 -4.73
N SER A 184 -16.98 22.30 -4.98
CA SER A 184 -17.23 23.19 -6.12
C SER A 184 -16.45 24.51 -6.07
N LYS A 185 -16.00 24.94 -4.89
CA LYS A 185 -15.16 26.15 -4.73
C LYS A 185 -13.68 25.89 -5.02
N GLN A 186 -13.23 24.63 -4.91
CA GLN A 186 -11.83 24.23 -5.09
C GLN A 186 -11.53 23.77 -6.52
N ILE A 187 -12.56 23.37 -7.29
CA ILE A 187 -12.42 23.14 -8.72
C ILE A 187 -12.17 24.51 -9.36
N PRO A 188 -11.01 24.75 -10.01
CA PRO A 188 -10.82 25.96 -10.79
C PRO A 188 -11.97 26.02 -11.78
N LYS A 189 -12.68 27.15 -11.87
CA LYS A 189 -13.61 27.38 -12.97
C LYS A 189 -12.77 27.39 -14.24
N SER A 190 -12.61 26.22 -14.87
CA SER A 190 -12.14 26.13 -16.24
C SER A 190 -13.18 26.87 -17.06
N PHE A 191 -12.79 28.03 -17.58
CA PHE A 191 -13.54 28.80 -18.55
C PHE A 191 -13.84 27.96 -19.79
#